data_AF-X0TV23-F1
#
_entry.id   AF-X0TV23-F1
#
_cell.length_a   1.000
_cell.length_b   1.000
_cell.length_c   1.000
_cell.angle_alpha   90.00
_cell.angle_beta   90.00
_cell.angle_gamma   90.00
#
_symmetry.space_group_name_H-M   'P 1'
#
loop_
_entity.id
_entity.type
_entity.pdbx_description
1 polymer ?
#
loop_
_entity_poly.entity_id
_entity_poly.type
_entity_poly.pdbx_seq_one_letter_code
_entity_poly.pdbx_strand_id
1 'polypeptide(L)' 'MGMPNTPALTVDCVIYDPKGRVLLIRRKNGPFQGAFALPGGFVDIGETVEAACRREVREET' A
#
# COMPACT_ATOMS: atom_id res chain seq x y z
N MET A 1 1.34 22.66 -7.94
CA MET A 1 0.98 21.74 -9.04
C MET A 1 -0.36 21.11 -8.66
N GLY A 2 -1.38 21.20 -9.51
CA GLY A 2 -2.64 20.47 -9.25
C GLY A 2 -2.44 18.96 -9.42
N MET A 3 -3.30 18.14 -8.81
CA MET A 3 -3.27 16.70 -9.05
C MET A 3 -3.55 16.43 -10.54
N PRO A 4 -2.78 15.53 -11.19
CA PRO A 4 -3.02 15.19 -12.59
C PRO A 4 -4.40 14.54 -12.74
N ASN A 5 -5.08 14.81 -13.86
CA ASN A 5 -6.34 14.15 -14.20
C ASN A 5 -6.06 12.76 -14.80
N THR A 6 -5.68 11.82 -13.94
CA THR A 6 -5.32 10.43 -14.28
C THR A 6 -5.88 9.49 -13.23
N PRO A 7 -5.90 8.16 -13.48
CA PRO A 7 -6.16 7.20 -12.41
C PRO A 7 -5.21 7.43 -11.21
N ALA A 8 -5.72 7.22 -10.01
CA ALA A 8 -4.86 7.17 -8.83
C ALA A 8 -4.01 5.89 -8.90
N LEU A 9 -2.69 6.05 -8.74
CA LEU A 9 -1.75 4.94 -8.77
C LEU A 9 -1.52 4.42 -7.36
N THR A 10 -1.66 3.10 -7.17
CA THR A 10 -1.42 2.42 -5.89
C THR A 10 -0.41 1.31 -6.03
N VAL A 11 0.15 0.89 -4.90
CA VAL A 11 1.03 -0.27 -4.76
C VAL A 11 0.56 -1.12 -3.59
N ASP A 12 0.69 -2.44 -3.74
CA ASP A 12 0.42 -3.42 -2.69
C ASP A 12 1.61 -4.38 -2.61
N CYS A 13 2.01 -4.76 -1.40
CA CYS A 13 3.21 -5.54 -1.15
C CYS A 13 2.85 -6.90 -0.54
N VAL A 14 3.17 -7.99 -1.23
CA VAL A 14 2.96 -9.36 -0.71
C VAL A 14 4.21 -9.80 0.05
N ILE A 15 4.10 -9.88 1.38
CA ILE A 15 5.22 -10.23 2.26
C ILE A 15 4.96 -11.59 2.88
N TYR A 16 5.93 -12.50 2.73
CA TYR A 16 5.89 -13.84 3.31
C TYR A 16 6.76 -13.93 4.56
N ASP A 17 6.27 -14.62 5.58
CA ASP A 17 7.13 -15.06 6.68
C ASP A 17 7.93 -16.34 6.30
N PRO A 18 8.92 -16.77 7.11
CA PRO A 18 9.68 -17.99 6.82
C PRO A 18 8.85 -19.29 6.78
N LYS A 19 7.58 -19.25 7.21
CA LYS A 19 6.64 -20.38 7.16
C LYS A 19 5.70 -20.29 5.93
N GLY A 20 5.88 -19.30 5.06
CA GLY A 20 5.08 -19.08 3.85
C GLY A 20 3.72 -18.42 4.10
N ARG A 21 3.47 -17.84 5.29
CA ARG A 21 2.24 -17.10 5.57
C ARG A 21 2.33 -15.68 5.00
N VAL A 22 1.23 -15.15 4.51
CA VAL A 22 1.15 -13.78 3.96
C VAL A 22 0.78 -12.78 5.06
N LEU A 23 1.51 -11.67 5.13
CA LEU A 23 1.16 -10.54 6.00
C LEU A 23 -0.07 -9.82 5.46
N LEU A 24 -1.06 -9.61 6.34
CA LEU A 24 -2.25 -8.82 6.06
C LEU A 24 -2.44 -7.77 7.16
N ILE A 25 -2.94 -6.60 6.78
CA ILE A 25 -3.34 -5.53 7.69
C ILE A 25 -4.87 -5.47 7.81
N ARG A 26 -5.37 -4.85 8.88
CA ARG A 26 -6.78 -4.43 8.95
C ARG A 26 -6.91 -2.96 8.59
N ARG A 27 -7.70 -2.66 7.55
CA ARG A 27 -7.89 -1.29 7.06
C ARG A 27 -8.51 -0.40 8.13
N LYS A 28 -7.83 0.68 8.50
CA LYS A 28 -8.32 1.66 9.49
C LYS A 28 -9.39 2.59 8.91
N ASN A 29 -9.27 2.92 7.63
CA ASN A 29 -10.08 3.94 6.94
C ASN A 29 -10.88 3.34 5.78
N GLY A 30 -11.94 4.04 5.38
CA GLY A 30 -12.71 3.71 4.18
C GLY A 30 -11.93 3.97 2.88
N PRO A 31 -12.31 3.33 1.76
CA PRO A 31 -13.31 2.26 1.65
C PRO A 31 -12.86 0.95 2.32
N PHE A 32 -13.80 0.03 2.57
CA PHE A 32 -13.56 -1.30 3.16
C PHE A 32 -12.91 -1.29 4.55
N GLN A 33 -13.30 -0.32 5.39
CA GLN A 33 -12.83 -0.24 6.76
C GLN A 33 -13.08 -1.57 7.52
N GLY A 34 -12.07 -2.02 8.28
CA GLY A 34 -12.11 -3.23 9.08
C GLY A 34 -11.81 -4.54 8.32
N ALA A 35 -11.81 -4.51 6.98
CA ALA A 35 -11.45 -5.65 6.15
C ALA A 35 -9.93 -5.93 6.18
N PHE A 36 -9.57 -7.17 5.88
CA PHE A 36 -8.18 -7.54 5.64
C PHE A 36 -7.73 -7.07 4.26
N ALA A 37 -6.50 -6.59 4.15
CA ALA A 37 -5.87 -6.15 2.91
C ALA A 37 -4.37 -6.44 2.94
N LEU A 38 -3.72 -6.37 1.77
CA LEU A 38 -2.27 -6.27 1.70
C LEU A 38 -1.82 -4.91 2.24
N PRO A 39 -0.61 -4.80 2.82
CA PRO A 39 0.03 -3.52 3.07
C PRO A 39 0.24 -2.78 1.75
N GLY A 40 -0.09 -1.49 1.72
CA GLY A 40 -0.07 -0.74 0.49
C GLY A 40 -0.79 0.61 0.56
N GLY A 41 -0.56 1.43 -0.45
CA GLY A 41 -1.09 2.78 -0.48
C GLY A 41 -0.87 3.49 -1.81
N PHE A 42 -1.05 4.80 -1.80
CA PHE A 42 -0.94 5.63 -2.99
C PHE A 42 0.51 5.98 -3.29
N VAL A 43 0.84 6.06 -4.58
CA VAL A 43 2.16 6.51 -5.04
C VAL A 43 2.18 8.04 -5.10
N ASP A 44 3.19 8.65 -4.48
CA ASP A 44 3.35 10.10 -4.51
C ASP A 44 3.84 10.59 -5.89
N ILE A 45 3.48 11.82 -6.25
CA ILE A 45 3.90 12.41 -7.53
C ILE A 45 5.43 12.54 -7.55
N GLY A 46 6.06 11.88 -8.53
CA GLY A 46 7.52 11.86 -8.69
C GLY A 46 8.21 10.71 -7.94
N GLU A 47 7.46 9.88 -7.20
CA GLU A 47 7.96 8.67 -6.55
C GLU A 47 7.94 7.48 -7.53
N THR A 48 8.92 6.57 -7.42
CA THR A 48 8.86 5.30 -8.15
C THR A 48 7.98 4.31 -7.40
N VAL A 49 7.34 3.38 -8.11
CA VAL A 49 6.47 2.36 -7.48
C VAL A 49 7.23 1.49 -6.46
N GLU A 50 8.52 1.23 -6.67
CA GLU A 50 9.34 0.49 -5.71
C GLU A 50 9.65 1.30 -4.45
N ALA A 51 9.83 2.62 -4.57
CA ALA A 51 10.03 3.50 -3.43
C ALA A 51 8.74 3.59 -2.61
N ALA A 52 7.59 3.78 -3.28
CA ALA A 52 6.27 3.78 -2.65
C ALA A 52 6.00 2.49 -1.87
N CYS A 53 6.19 1.31 -2.48
CA CYS A 53 5.93 0.03 -1.81
C CYS A 53 6.82 -0.14 -0.56
N ARG A 54 8.10 0.30 -0.59
CA ARG A 54 8.96 0.28 0.60
C ARG A 54 8.54 1.26 1.68
N ARG A 55 8.03 2.43 1.31
CA ARG A 55 7.53 3.45 2.25
C ARG A 55 6.27 2.95 2.95
N GLU A 56 5.26 2.55 2.18
CA GLU A 56 3.97 2.06 2.70
C GLU A 56 4.16 0.89 3.66
N VAL A 57 4.98 -0.09 3.30
CA VAL A 57 5.29 -1.22 4.20
C VAL A 57 5.90 -0.77 5.54
N ARG A 58 6.77 0.25 5.54
CA ARG A 58 7.38 0.76 6.79
C ARG A 58 6.41 1.59 7.64
N GLU A 59 5.39 2.17 7.04
CA GLU A 59 4.40 3.00 7.75
C GLU A 59 3.27 2.16 8.35
N GLU A 60 2.92 1.05 7.69
CA GLU A 60 1.78 0.20 8.05
C GLU A 60 2.13 -1.08 8.85
N THR A 61 3.42 -1.39 9.03
CA THR A 61 3.90 -2.62 9.69
C THR A 61 5.00 -2.34 10.72
#